data_AF-A0A6S7BJZ3-F1
#
_entry.id   AF-A0A6S7BJZ3-F1
#
_cell.length_a   1.000
_cell.length_b   1.000
_cell.length_c   1.000
_cell.angle_alpha   90.00
_cell.angle_beta   90.00
_cell.angle_gamma   90.00
#
_symmetry.space_group_name_H-M   'P 1'
#
loop_
_entity.id
_entity.type
_entity.pdbx_description
1 polymer ?
#
loop_
_entity_poly.entity_id
_entity_poly.type
_entity_poly.pdbx_seq_one_letter_code
_entity_poly.pdbx_strand_id
1 'polypeptide(L)' 'MARLDLGAAPPRLAAGSEWLLTASSVLLEVPSVIVPFGKNYLMNPLHADASRLHVAEVLFVTPSWVIDPITLKRRYFS' A
#
# COMPACT_ATOMS: atom_id res chain seq x y z
N MET A 1 6.73 -9.66 -25.56
CA MET A 1 5.77 -8.61 -25.15
C MET A 1 4.44 -9.29 -24.83
N ALA A 2 4.38 -10.01 -23.70
CA ALA A 2 3.23 -10.83 -23.35
C ALA A 2 2.25 -9.99 -22.54
N ARG A 3 1.10 -9.64 -23.14
CA ARG A 3 -0.06 -9.16 -22.42
C ARG A 3 -0.65 -10.38 -21.72
N LEU A 4 -0.59 -10.42 -20.40
CA LEU A 4 -1.29 -11.44 -19.63
C LEU A 4 -2.79 -11.19 -19.86
N ASP A 5 -3.47 -12.05 -20.62
CA ASP A 5 -4.92 -12.07 -20.72
C ASP A 5 -5.51 -12.56 -19.40
N LEU A 6 -5.51 -11.67 -18.42
CA LEU A 6 -6.35 -11.78 -17.22
C LEU A 6 -7.74 -11.34 -17.67
N GLY A 7 -8.71 -12.24 -17.67
CA GLY A 7 -10.13 -11.88 -17.80
C GLY A 7 -10.48 -10.69 -16.90
N ALA A 8 -11.54 -9.95 -17.26
CA ALA A 8 -11.92 -8.66 -16.67
C ALA A 8 -11.41 -8.49 -15.22
N ALA A 9 -10.47 -7.56 -15.03
CA ALA A 9 -9.80 -7.38 -13.75
C ALA A 9 -10.85 -7.26 -12.62
N PRO A 10 -10.64 -7.89 -11.45
CA PRO A 10 -11.58 -7.78 -10.36
C PRO A 10 -11.84 -6.30 -10.04
N PRO A 11 -13.07 -5.90 -9.65
CA PRO A 11 -13.51 -4.50 -9.64
C PRO A 11 -12.55 -3.53 -8.94
N ARG A 12 -11.87 -3.97 -7.87
CA ARG A 12 -10.89 -3.17 -7.14
C ARG A 12 -9.63 -2.84 -7.95
N LEU A 13 -9.12 -3.81 -8.71
CA LEU A 13 -7.96 -3.58 -9.59
C LEU A 13 -8.33 -2.67 -10.75
N ALA A 14 -9.54 -2.83 -11.31
CA ALA A 14 -10.04 -1.97 -12.37
C ALA A 14 -10.17 -0.52 -11.90
N ALA A 15 -10.86 -0.28 -10.77
CA ALA A 15 -11.03 1.06 -10.21
C ALA A 15 -9.69 1.72 -9.82
N GLY A 16 -8.75 0.96 -9.23
CA GLY A 16 -7.42 1.47 -8.92
C GLY A 16 -6.60 1.80 -10.17
N SER A 17 -6.71 1.00 -11.22
CA SER A 17 -6.04 1.25 -12.50
C SER A 17 -6.59 2.49 -13.19
N GLU A 18 -7.92 2.65 -13.21
CA GLU A 18 -8.57 3.83 -13.75
C GLU A 18 -8.17 5.10 -12.99
N TRP A 19 -8.22 5.08 -11.65
CA TRP A 19 -7.78 6.19 -10.82
C TRP A 19 -6.31 6.59 -11.09
N LEU A 20 -5.43 5.58 -11.20
CA LEU A 20 -4.01 5.80 -11.48
C LEU A 20 -3.81 6.46 -12.85
N LEU A 21 -4.40 5.87 -13.90
CA LEU A 21 -4.19 6.28 -15.29
C LEU A 21 -4.87 7.62 -15.63
N THR A 22 -6.00 7.93 -15.00
CA THR A 22 -6.71 9.20 -15.19
C THR A 22 -6.09 10.34 -14.40
N ALA A 23 -5.17 10.04 -13.47
CA ALA A 23 -4.58 11.03 -12.57
C ALA A 23 -5.65 11.94 -11.91
N SER A 24 -6.75 11.33 -11.44
CA SER A 24 -7.92 12.07 -10.93
C SER A 24 -7.70 12.73 -9.56
N SER A 25 -6.76 12.22 -8.76
CA SER A 25 -6.30 12.86 -7.52
C SER A 25 -4.88 12.42 -7.17
N VAL A 26 -4.17 13.24 -6.38
CA VAL A 26 -2.81 12.92 -5.89
C VAL A 26 -2.81 11.84 -4.80
N LEU A 27 -3.86 11.80 -3.97
CA LEU A 27 -4.07 10.80 -2.93
C LEU A 27 -5.45 10.16 -3.09
N LEU A 28 -5.52 8.85 -2.83
CA LEU A 28 -6.78 8.11 -2.72
C LEU A 28 -6.82 7.39 -1.37
N GLU A 29 -7.82 7.72 -0.56
CA GLU A 29 -8.14 6.98 0.65
C GLU A 29 -8.83 5.66 0.29
N VAL A 30 -8.35 4.55 0.86
CA VAL A 30 -8.95 3.21 0.70
C VAL A 30 -9.14 2.55 2.07
N PRO A 31 -10.18 1.73 2.28
CA PRO A 31 -10.35 1.01 3.52
C PRO A 31 -9.19 0.03 3.75
N SER A 32 -8.70 -0.04 4.99
CA SER A 32 -7.77 -1.09 5.40
C SER A 32 -8.51 -2.43 5.47
N VAL A 33 -7.95 -3.44 4.84
CA VAL A 33 -8.49 -4.81 4.87
C VAL A 33 -8.12 -5.52 6.18
N ILE A 34 -7.06 -5.09 6.84
CA ILE A 34 -6.51 -5.74 8.04
C ILE A 34 -7.06 -5.10 9.32
N VAL A 35 -7.09 -3.77 9.37
CA VAL A 35 -7.50 -3.03 10.56
C VAL A 35 -8.93 -2.52 10.35
N PRO A 36 -9.92 -2.99 11.13
CA PRO A 36 -11.27 -2.46 11.08
C PRO A 36 -11.28 -0.94 11.24
N PHE A 37 -12.04 -0.24 10.38
CA PHE A 37 -12.11 1.23 10.32
C PHE A 37 -10.79 1.95 10.03
N GLY A 38 -9.70 1.22 9.80
CA GLY A 38 -8.44 1.76 9.34
C GLY A 38 -8.53 2.23 7.89
N LYS A 39 -7.71 3.21 7.54
CA LYS A 39 -7.62 3.81 6.21
C LYS A 39 -6.18 3.74 5.73
N ASN A 40 -5.99 3.36 4.48
CA ASN A 40 -4.71 3.46 3.78
C ASN A 40 -4.81 4.57 2.74
N TYR A 41 -3.68 5.14 2.35
CA TYR A 41 -3.60 6.13 1.29
C TYR A 41 -2.70 5.64 0.18
N LEU A 42 -3.19 5.69 -1.05
CA LEU A 42 -2.39 5.47 -2.25
C LEU A 42 -1.96 6.83 -2.81
N MET A 43 -0.70 6.93 -3.20
CA MET A 43 -0.15 8.11 -3.88
C MET A 43 -0.14 7.87 -5.39
N ASN A 44 -0.61 8.84 -6.17
CA ASN A 44 -0.52 8.81 -7.62
C ASN A 44 0.66 9.67 -8.12
N PRO A 45 1.78 9.05 -8.56
CA PRO A 45 2.93 9.80 -9.06
C PRO A 45 2.71 10.46 -10.42
N LEU A 46 1.66 10.07 -11.17
CA LEU A 46 1.31 10.68 -12.46
C LEU A 46 0.52 11.98 -12.31
N HIS A 47 0.03 12.29 -11.11
CA HIS A 47 -0.72 13.51 -10.83
C HIS A 47 0.23 14.73 -10.76
N ALA A 48 -0.16 15.87 -11.33
CA ALA A 48 0.69 17.07 -11.38
C ALA A 48 1.15 17.56 -9.99
N ASP A 49 0.26 17.51 -9.00
CA ASP A 49 0.57 17.85 -7.60
C ASP A 49 1.47 16.83 -6.87
N ALA A 50 1.82 15.68 -7.47
CA ALA A 50 2.69 14.70 -6.81
C ALA A 50 4.06 15.30 -6.44
N SER A 51 4.53 16.26 -7.24
CA SER A 51 5.75 17.04 -7.00
C SER A 51 5.75 17.84 -5.69
N ARG A 52 4.56 18.09 -5.12
CA ARG A 52 4.38 18.83 -3.85
C ARG A 52 4.49 17.92 -2.63
N LEU A 53 4.55 16.60 -2.82
CA LEU A 53 4.71 15.63 -1.75
C LEU A 53 6.20 15.46 -1.43
N HIS A 54 6.53 15.59 -0.15
CA HIS A 54 7.89 15.45 0.34
C HIS A 54 7.92 14.54 1.56
N VAL A 55 8.97 13.72 1.66
CA VAL A 55 9.24 12.95 2.87
C VAL A 55 9.78 13.94 3.91
N ALA A 56 9.01 14.16 4.96
CA ALA A 56 9.38 15.11 6.02
C ALA A 56 10.54 14.58 6.87
N GLU A 57 10.56 13.28 7.15
CA GLU A 57 11.56 12.65 8.00
C GLU A 57 11.75 11.18 7.61
N VAL A 58 12.99 10.68 7.74
CA VAL A 58 13.32 9.26 7.61
C VAL A 58 13.80 8.77 8.98
N LEU A 59 12.96 7.98 9.65
CA LEU A 59 13.26 7.43 10.96
C LEU A 59 13.95 6.06 10.81
N PHE A 60 15.18 5.94 11.33
CA PHE A 60 15.85 4.66 11.50
C PHE A 60 15.49 4.08 12.85
N VAL A 61 14.47 3.21 12.87
CA VAL A 61 14.11 2.47 14.08
C VAL A 61 15.02 1.24 14.22
N THR A 62 15.70 1.11 15.36
CA THR A 62 16.42 -0.13 15.69
C THR A 62 15.44 -1.31 15.74
N PRO A 63 15.81 -2.50 15.28
CA PRO A 63 14.88 -3.63 15.18
C PRO A 63 14.67 -4.28 16.55
N SER A 64 13.99 -3.60 17.48
CA SER A 64 13.27 -4.27 18.56
C SER A 64 11.92 -4.83 18.08
N TRP A 65 11.54 -4.53 16.83
CA TRP A 65 10.23 -4.82 16.22
C TRP A 65 10.24 -5.98 15.23
N VAL A 66 11.22 -6.88 15.29
CA VAL A 66 11.02 -8.22 14.70
C VAL A 66 10.07 -8.98 15.64
N ILE A 67 8.79 -8.63 15.61
CA ILE A 67 7.75 -9.62 15.91
C ILE A 67 7.71 -10.50 14.68
N ASP A 68 8.65 -11.44 14.60
CA ASP A 68 8.44 -12.60 13.78
C ASP A 68 7.47 -13.52 14.55
N PRO A 69 6.20 -13.62 14.14
CA PRO A 69 5.25 -14.49 14.81
C PRO A 69 5.65 -15.98 14.69
N ILE A 70 6.59 -16.33 13.80
CA ILE A 70 7.11 -17.69 13.61
C ILE A 70 8.26 -17.98 14.59
N THR A 71 9.17 -17.04 14.85
CA THR A 71 10.29 -17.25 15.79
C THR A 71 9.86 -17.21 17.27
N LEU A 72 8.79 -16.48 17.62
CA LEU A 72 8.33 -16.35 19.02
C LEU A 72 7.82 -17.66 19.65
N LYS A 73 7.36 -18.64 18.87
CA LYS A 73 6.90 -19.94 19.44
C LYS A 73 8.02 -20.83 19.99
N ARG A 74 9.28 -20.61 19.62
CA ARG A 74 10.39 -21.52 19.96
C ARG A 74 11.11 -21.19 21.27
N ARG A 75 10.82 -20.05 21.89
CA ARG A 75 11.62 -19.52 23.02
C ARG A 75 10.88 -19.38 24.36
N TYR A 76 9.58 -19.66 24.40
CA TYR A 76 8.76 -19.59 25.63
C TYR A 76 8.02 -20.90 25.96
N PHE A 77 8.23 -21.94 25.15
CA PHE A 77 7.79 -23.32 25.45
C PHE A 77 9.01 -24.23 25.52
N SER A 78 9.80 -24.07 26.58
CA SER A 78 10.78 -25.06 27.08
C SER A 78 10.82 -24.99 28.59
#